data_AF-A0A254RI34-F1
#
_entry.id   AF-A0A254RI34-F1
#
_cell.length_a   1.000
_cell.length_b   1.000
_cell.length_c   1.000
_cell.angle_alpha   90.00
_cell.angle_beta   90.00
_cell.angle_gamma   90.00
#
_symmetry.space_group_name_H-M   'P 1'
#
loop_
_entity.id
_entity.type
_entity.pdbx_description
1 polymer ?
#
loop_
_entity_poly.entity_id
_entity_poly.type
_entity_poly.pdbx_seq_one_letter_code
_entity_poly.pdbx_strand_id
1 'polypeptide(L)'
;MNIKTISIVLSVLLVLVAATVLMQKGNYVSQATEHYEKTTGSTFKGATKILEYVNNSVDVNKLLWAMAVEANQTVKTSQDMAKLEAKYFPTTKGANSIANKTRRFEATSAYFIVSTFDKVDTDKKTDLKTLSGLKSIDVGALMGEASAPVEEPEGEEELEEEEE
;
A
#
# COMPACT_ATOMS: atom_id res chain seq x y z
N MET A 1 68.96 -25.77 33.74
CA MET A 1 67.96 -24.70 33.57
C MET A 1 67.86 -23.93 34.88
N ASN A 2 68.13 -22.61 34.88
CA ASN A 2 68.23 -21.83 36.11
C ASN A 2 66.84 -21.35 36.59
N ILE A 3 66.59 -21.37 37.91
CA ILE A 3 65.32 -20.95 38.54
C ILE A 3 64.87 -19.54 38.09
N LYS A 4 65.84 -18.64 37.85
CA LYS A 4 65.57 -17.30 37.32
C LYS A 4 64.90 -17.33 35.94
N THR A 5 65.31 -18.22 35.06
CA THR A 5 64.73 -18.36 33.71
C THR A 5 63.31 -18.92 33.78
N ILE A 6 63.06 -19.89 34.67
CA ILE A 6 61.73 -20.46 34.89
C ILE A 6 60.76 -19.41 35.43
N SER A 7 61.20 -18.59 36.39
CA SER A 7 60.39 -17.51 36.96
C SER A 7 60.03 -16.44 35.92
N ILE A 8 60.97 -16.05 35.05
CA ILE A 8 60.70 -15.06 33.99
C ILE A 8 59.67 -15.61 32.99
N VAL A 9 59.80 -16.88 32.57
CA VAL A 9 58.86 -17.51 31.63
C VAL A 9 57.44 -17.62 32.24
N LEU A 10 57.34 -17.99 33.52
CA LEU A 10 56.06 -18.06 34.23
C LEU A 10 55.38 -16.69 34.35
N SER A 11 56.14 -15.64 34.64
CA SER A 11 55.61 -14.27 34.72
C SER A 11 55.07 -13.79 33.37
N VAL A 12 55.79 -14.06 32.27
CA VAL A 12 55.33 -13.72 30.91
C VAL A 12 54.08 -14.50 30.54
N LEU A 13 54.01 -15.79 30.88
CA LEU A 13 52.82 -16.62 30.66
C LEU A 13 51.60 -16.06 31.41
N LEU A 14 51.78 -15.62 32.65
CA LEU A 14 50.70 -15.10 33.50
C LEU A 14 50.15 -13.77 32.96
N VAL A 15 51.02 -12.89 32.45
CA VAL A 15 50.62 -11.64 31.77
C VAL A 15 49.88 -11.92 30.46
N LEU A 16 50.33 -12.89 29.67
CA LEU A 16 49.64 -13.30 28.44
C LEU A 16 48.24 -13.87 28.73
N VAL A 17 48.12 -14.73 29.74
CA VAL A 17 46.81 -15.28 30.16
C VAL A 17 45.90 -14.15 30.64
N ALA A 18 46.40 -13.22 31.46
CA ALA A 18 45.61 -12.08 31.93
C ALA A 18 45.13 -11.18 30.77
N ALA A 19 46.00 -10.91 29.77
CA ALA A 19 45.63 -10.14 28.59
C ALA A 19 44.53 -10.83 27.77
N THR A 20 44.62 -12.16 27.57
CA THR A 20 43.58 -12.91 26.86
C THR A 20 42.23 -12.92 27.58
N VAL A 21 42.22 -13.00 28.92
CA VAL A 21 40.97 -12.96 29.70
C VAL A 21 40.29 -11.59 29.63
N LEU A 22 41.07 -10.50 29.66
CA LEU A 22 40.55 -9.14 29.53
C LEU A 22 40.01 -8.87 28.12
N MET A 23 40.70 -9.33 27.07
CA MET A 23 40.24 -9.22 25.69
C MET A 23 38.96 -10.04 25.44
N GLN A 24 38.85 -11.25 26.02
CA GLN A 24 37.64 -12.06 25.92
C GLN A 24 36.46 -11.34 26.57
N LYS A 25 36.57 -10.87 27.82
CA LYS A 25 35.46 -10.19 28.49
C LYS A 25 35.05 -8.88 27.80
N GLY A 26 36.00 -8.08 27.33
CA GLY A 26 35.72 -6.84 26.60
C GLY A 26 34.99 -7.08 25.27
N ASN A 27 35.45 -8.05 24.48
CA ASN A 27 34.83 -8.37 23.19
C ASN A 27 33.44 -8.99 23.34
N TYR A 28 33.22 -9.85 24.33
CA TYR A 28 31.89 -10.44 24.57
C TYR A 28 30.85 -9.38 24.96
N VAL A 29 31.21 -8.43 25.84
CA VAL A 29 30.28 -7.36 26.25
C VAL A 29 30.00 -6.41 25.08
N SER A 30 31.03 -6.04 24.31
CA SER A 30 30.86 -5.16 23.13
C SER A 30 29.97 -5.81 22.06
N GLN A 31 30.17 -7.09 21.75
CA GLN A 31 29.35 -7.80 20.77
C GLN A 31 27.91 -8.00 21.25
N ALA A 32 27.71 -8.28 22.54
CA ALA A 32 26.38 -8.38 23.12
C ALA A 32 25.64 -7.04 23.00
N THR A 33 26.27 -5.93 23.41
CA THR A 33 25.67 -4.59 23.31
C THR A 33 25.35 -4.23 21.87
N GLU A 34 26.29 -4.44 20.94
CA GLU A 34 26.08 -4.13 19.51
C GLU A 34 24.95 -4.98 18.90
N HIS A 35 24.88 -6.27 19.25
CA HIS A 35 23.79 -7.15 18.82
C HIS A 35 22.44 -6.72 19.42
N TYR A 36 22.40 -6.34 20.70
CA TYR A 36 21.20 -5.85 21.36
C TYR A 36 20.71 -4.53 20.76
N GLU A 37 21.61 -3.57 20.49
CA GLU A 37 21.25 -2.29 19.87
C GLU A 37 20.74 -2.50 18.43
N LYS A 38 21.42 -3.35 17.65
CA LYS A 38 21.02 -3.65 16.28
C LYS A 38 19.67 -4.37 16.21
N THR A 39 19.45 -5.35 17.09
CA THR A 39 18.20 -6.11 17.14
C THR A 39 17.05 -5.23 17.64
N THR A 40 17.27 -4.46 18.70
CA THR A 40 16.26 -3.53 19.24
C THR A 40 15.91 -2.45 18.22
N GLY A 41 16.90 -1.84 17.56
CA GLY A 41 16.68 -0.84 16.53
C GLY A 41 15.97 -1.40 15.30
N SER A 42 16.28 -2.62 14.89
CA SER A 42 15.57 -3.33 13.81
C SER A 42 14.11 -3.57 14.16
N THR A 43 13.83 -4.10 15.34
CA THR A 43 12.47 -4.39 15.81
C THR A 43 11.64 -3.12 15.95
N PHE A 44 12.22 -2.06 16.51
CA PHE A 44 11.52 -0.78 16.67
C PHE A 44 11.21 -0.14 15.31
N LYS A 45 12.18 -0.09 14.38
CA LYS A 45 11.95 0.42 13.02
C LYS A 45 10.91 -0.41 12.27
N GLY A 46 10.92 -1.73 12.45
CA GLY A 46 9.90 -2.61 11.88
C GLY A 46 8.51 -2.27 12.39
N ALA A 47 8.35 -2.11 13.71
CA ALA A 47 7.09 -1.72 14.32
C ALA A 47 6.62 -0.33 13.87
N THR A 48 7.51 0.66 13.78
CA THR A 48 7.15 2.00 13.28
C THR A 48 6.63 1.96 11.84
N LYS A 49 7.27 1.20 10.95
CA LYS A 49 6.80 1.02 9.57
C LYS A 49 5.41 0.40 9.49
N ILE A 50 5.11 -0.56 10.37
CA ILE A 50 3.79 -1.17 10.44
C ILE A 50 2.75 -0.14 10.90
N LEU A 51 3.06 0.67 11.91
CA LEU A 51 2.16 1.72 12.39
C LEU A 51 1.91 2.78 11.30
N GLU A 52 2.95 3.21 10.58
CA GLU A 52 2.82 4.13 9.45
C GLU A 52 1.95 3.54 8.33
N TYR A 53 2.15 2.25 8.01
CA TYR A 53 1.33 1.55 7.02
C TYR A 53 -0.14 1.47 7.43
N VAL A 54 -0.41 1.12 8.69
CA VAL A 54 -1.79 1.05 9.22
C VAL A 54 -2.43 2.43 9.22
N ASN A 55 -1.73 3.46 9.66
CA ASN A 55 -2.26 4.83 9.64
C ASN A 55 -2.59 5.30 8.23
N ASN A 56 -1.69 5.10 7.26
CA ASN A 56 -1.94 5.45 5.87
C ASN A 56 -3.15 4.69 5.30
N SER A 57 -3.28 3.40 5.63
CA SER A 57 -4.42 2.57 5.19
C SER A 57 -5.75 3.09 5.78
N VAL A 58 -5.75 3.51 7.05
CA VAL A 58 -6.92 4.10 7.70
C VAL A 58 -7.29 5.44 7.06
N ASP A 59 -6.30 6.29 6.75
CA ASP A 59 -6.54 7.57 6.10
C ASP A 59 -7.13 7.41 4.70
N VAL A 60 -6.56 6.50 3.90
CA VAL A 60 -7.08 6.18 2.55
C VAL A 60 -8.52 5.65 2.65
N ASN A 61 -8.79 4.72 3.57
CA ASN A 61 -10.13 4.16 3.77
C ASN A 61 -11.14 5.25 4.19
N LYS A 62 -10.75 6.13 5.12
CA LYS A 62 -11.59 7.26 5.55
C LYS A 62 -11.92 8.21 4.40
N LEU A 63 -10.94 8.53 3.55
CA LEU A 63 -11.16 9.39 2.39
C LEU A 63 -12.09 8.74 1.35
N LEU A 64 -11.95 7.44 1.11
CA LEU A 64 -12.84 6.68 0.24
C LEU A 64 -14.27 6.62 0.76
N TRP A 65 -14.47 6.42 2.07
CA TRP A 65 -15.79 6.48 2.68
C TRP A 65 -16.41 7.87 2.56
N ALA A 66 -15.65 8.93 2.85
CA ALA A 66 -16.13 10.29 2.71
C ALA A 66 -16.54 10.59 1.25
N MET A 67 -15.73 10.14 0.29
CA MET A 67 -16.02 10.27 -1.12
C MET A 67 -17.27 9.48 -1.53
N ALA A 68 -17.45 8.24 -1.06
CA ALA A 68 -18.65 7.44 -1.36
C ALA A 68 -19.92 8.09 -0.81
N VAL A 69 -19.86 8.64 0.41
CA VAL A 69 -21.00 9.37 1.02
C VAL A 69 -21.31 10.66 0.25
N GLU A 70 -20.30 11.46 -0.11
CA GLU A 70 -20.51 12.69 -0.89
C GLU A 70 -21.00 12.38 -2.30
N ALA A 71 -20.51 11.31 -2.91
CA ALA A 71 -20.94 10.85 -4.23
C ALA A 71 -22.43 10.51 -4.23
N ASN A 72 -22.91 9.76 -3.24
CA ASN A 72 -24.33 9.41 -3.13
C ASN A 72 -25.28 10.63 -3.03
N GLN A 73 -24.77 11.79 -2.62
CA GLN A 73 -25.55 13.01 -2.46
C GLN A 73 -25.46 13.95 -3.66
N THR A 74 -24.31 13.98 -4.34
CA THR A 74 -23.95 15.05 -5.28
C THR A 74 -23.74 14.57 -6.72
N VAL A 75 -23.40 13.30 -6.92
CA VAL A 75 -23.01 12.77 -8.23
C VAL A 75 -24.23 12.30 -9.00
N LYS A 76 -24.36 12.79 -10.23
CA LYS A 76 -25.40 12.35 -11.18
C LYS A 76 -24.80 11.68 -12.41
N THR A 77 -23.56 12.02 -12.74
CA THR A 77 -22.85 11.54 -13.92
C THR A 77 -21.45 11.05 -13.55
N SER A 78 -20.86 10.22 -14.40
CA SER A 78 -19.45 9.80 -14.29
C SER A 78 -18.46 10.97 -14.31
N GLN A 79 -18.80 12.09 -14.95
CA GLN A 79 -17.96 13.29 -14.93
C GLN A 79 -17.99 13.98 -13.56
N ASP A 80 -19.15 14.02 -12.90
CA ASP A 80 -19.25 14.54 -11.53
C ASP A 80 -18.48 13.65 -10.56
N MET A 81 -18.53 12.33 -10.77
CA MET A 81 -17.71 11.37 -10.01
C MET A 81 -16.22 11.65 -10.22
N ALA A 82 -15.77 11.85 -11.46
CA ALA A 82 -14.36 12.16 -11.76
C ALA A 82 -13.89 13.48 -11.11
N LYS A 83 -14.75 14.50 -11.03
CA LYS A 83 -14.45 15.76 -10.32
C LYS A 83 -14.34 15.53 -8.81
N LEU A 84 -15.22 14.71 -8.26
CA LEU A 84 -15.19 14.35 -6.84
C LEU A 84 -13.94 13.54 -6.50
N GLU A 85 -13.59 12.56 -7.33
CA GLU A 85 -12.34 11.79 -7.21
C GLU A 85 -11.12 12.71 -7.21
N ALA A 86 -11.06 13.69 -8.12
CA ALA A 86 -9.95 14.64 -8.18
C ALA A 86 -9.84 15.55 -6.94
N LYS A 87 -10.94 15.78 -6.21
CA LYS A 87 -10.97 16.55 -4.94
C LYS A 87 -10.32 15.75 -3.80
N TYR A 88 -10.57 14.44 -3.74
CA TYR A 88 -10.06 13.57 -2.67
C TYR A 88 -8.71 12.94 -3.00
N PHE A 89 -8.49 12.58 -4.26
CA PHE A 89 -7.34 11.86 -4.79
C PHE A 89 -6.87 12.50 -6.11
N PRO A 90 -6.21 13.67 -6.05
CA PRO A 90 -5.88 14.47 -7.24
C PRO A 90 -4.95 13.77 -8.25
N THR A 91 -4.20 12.77 -7.82
CA THR A 91 -3.25 12.01 -8.65
C THR A 91 -3.84 10.72 -9.23
N THR A 92 -5.05 10.33 -8.81
CA THR A 92 -5.64 9.03 -9.12
C THR A 92 -6.87 9.23 -9.99
N LYS A 93 -7.03 8.42 -11.04
CA LYS A 93 -8.17 8.52 -11.96
C LYS A 93 -8.92 7.20 -11.98
N GLY A 94 -10.24 7.27 -11.78
CA GLY A 94 -11.11 6.13 -12.01
C GLY A 94 -11.32 5.83 -13.50
N ALA A 95 -11.62 4.57 -13.81
CA ALA A 95 -11.90 4.08 -15.15
C ALA A 95 -13.41 3.86 -15.33
N ASN A 96 -13.93 4.20 -16.51
CA ASN A 96 -15.32 3.90 -16.88
C ASN A 96 -15.34 2.60 -17.69
N SER A 97 -16.28 1.72 -17.38
CA SER A 97 -16.70 0.62 -18.23
C SER A 97 -18.05 0.97 -18.84
N ILE A 98 -18.08 1.25 -20.14
CA ILE A 98 -19.31 1.60 -20.86
C ILE A 98 -20.23 0.37 -20.98
N ALA A 99 -19.65 -0.80 -21.25
CA ALA A 99 -20.37 -2.07 -21.34
C ALA A 99 -21.13 -2.40 -20.03
N ASN A 100 -20.44 -2.27 -18.90
CA ASN A 100 -21.01 -2.60 -17.59
C ASN A 100 -21.76 -1.42 -16.95
N LYS A 101 -21.73 -0.22 -17.57
CA LYS A 101 -22.25 1.04 -17.01
C LYS A 101 -21.69 1.35 -15.63
N THR A 102 -20.44 0.98 -15.39
CA THR A 102 -19.77 1.18 -14.10
C THR A 102 -18.59 2.13 -14.21
N ARG A 103 -18.26 2.80 -13.10
CA ARG A 103 -17.00 3.52 -12.92
C ARG A 103 -16.29 2.94 -11.72
N ARG A 104 -15.09 2.43 -11.92
CA ARG A 104 -14.24 1.88 -10.87
C ARG A 104 -13.18 2.90 -10.50
N PHE A 105 -13.12 3.27 -9.23
CA PHE A 105 -12.09 4.13 -8.69
C PHE A 105 -11.26 3.33 -7.68
N GLU A 106 -9.94 3.27 -7.90
CA GLU A 106 -9.01 2.53 -7.05
C GLU A 106 -8.01 3.49 -6.42
N ALA A 107 -8.09 3.70 -5.11
CA ALA A 107 -7.01 4.42 -4.40
C ALA A 107 -5.79 3.50 -4.22
N THR A 108 -6.05 2.21 -3.96
CA THR A 108 -5.07 1.12 -4.03
C THR A 108 -5.79 -0.16 -4.47
N SER A 109 -5.06 -1.23 -4.78
CA SER A 109 -5.65 -2.52 -5.18
C SER A 109 -6.61 -3.12 -4.15
N ALA A 110 -6.42 -2.82 -2.86
CA ALA A 110 -7.29 -3.27 -1.78
C ALA A 110 -8.41 -2.26 -1.44
N TYR A 111 -8.28 -1.01 -1.87
CA TYR A 111 -9.17 0.09 -1.52
C TYR A 111 -9.76 0.72 -2.78
N PHE A 112 -10.90 0.19 -3.21
CA PHE A 112 -11.61 0.64 -4.40
C PHE A 112 -13.12 0.79 -4.15
N ILE A 113 -13.78 1.57 -5.00
CA ILE A 113 -15.23 1.68 -5.08
C ILE A 113 -15.69 1.48 -6.52
N VAL A 114 -16.87 0.88 -6.68
CA VAL A 114 -17.49 0.71 -8.01
C VAL A 114 -18.83 1.42 -8.03
N SER A 115 -18.93 2.47 -8.82
CA SER A 115 -20.18 3.21 -9.02
C SER A 115 -20.93 2.64 -10.21
N THR A 116 -22.20 2.31 -10.06
CA THR A 116 -23.07 1.81 -11.14
C THR A 116 -24.02 2.90 -11.59
N PHE A 117 -24.17 3.06 -12.90
CA PHE A 117 -25.04 4.05 -13.54
C PHE A 117 -26.14 3.37 -14.34
N ASP A 118 -27.27 4.06 -14.51
CA ASP A 118 -28.46 3.52 -15.17
C ASP A 118 -28.32 3.48 -16.70
N LYS A 119 -27.70 4.51 -17.27
CA LYS A 119 -27.60 4.68 -18.73
C LYS A 119 -26.29 5.29 -19.19
N VAL A 120 -26.00 5.06 -20.47
CA VAL A 120 -24.92 5.71 -21.22
C VAL A 120 -25.56 6.84 -22.04
N ASP A 121 -25.13 8.07 -21.80
CA ASP A 121 -25.53 9.24 -22.57
C ASP A 121 -24.37 9.64 -23.51
N THR A 122 -24.65 9.80 -24.80
CA THR A 122 -23.71 10.33 -25.79
C THR A 122 -23.89 11.84 -25.90
N ASP A 123 -22.81 12.61 -25.69
CA ASP A 123 -22.82 14.05 -25.93
C ASP A 123 -22.86 14.34 -27.42
N LYS A 124 -23.98 14.90 -27.90
CA LYS A 124 -24.23 15.22 -29.32
C LYS A 124 -23.22 16.19 -29.94
N LYS A 125 -22.39 16.88 -29.13
CA LYS A 125 -21.38 17.83 -29.63
C LYS A 125 -19.97 17.26 -29.75
N THR A 126 -19.65 16.23 -28.96
CA THR A 126 -18.30 15.70 -28.83
C THR A 126 -18.22 14.20 -29.10
N ASP A 127 -19.38 13.56 -29.32
CA ASP A 127 -19.58 12.13 -29.48
C ASP A 127 -19.02 11.27 -28.32
N LEU A 128 -18.74 11.92 -27.18
CA LEU A 128 -18.22 11.28 -25.99
C LEU A 128 -19.35 10.55 -25.25
N LYS A 129 -19.18 9.24 -25.06
CA LYS A 129 -20.04 8.41 -24.20
C LYS A 129 -19.74 8.70 -22.73
N THR A 130 -20.77 9.09 -21.99
CA THR A 130 -20.71 9.36 -20.54
C THR A 130 -21.73 8.49 -19.81
N LEU A 131 -21.41 8.09 -18.58
CA LEU A 131 -22.37 7.37 -17.73
C LEU A 131 -23.21 8.36 -16.93
N SER A 132 -24.53 8.12 -16.85
CA SER A 132 -25.51 9.00 -16.22
C SER A 132 -26.53 8.23 -15.39
N GLY A 133 -27.06 8.89 -14.36
CA GLY A 133 -28.04 8.31 -13.46
C GLY A 133 -27.39 7.36 -12.47
N LEU A 134 -26.64 7.89 -11.51
CA LEU A 134 -26.03 7.09 -10.45
C LEU A 134 -27.10 6.25 -9.76
N LYS A 135 -26.92 4.93 -9.76
CA LYS A 135 -27.86 3.95 -9.20
C LYS A 135 -27.38 3.42 -7.86
N SER A 136 -26.11 3.09 -7.76
CA SER A 136 -25.50 2.56 -6.55
C SER A 136 -23.99 2.79 -6.53
N ILE A 137 -23.42 2.78 -5.34
CA ILE A 137 -21.97 2.76 -5.11
C ILE A 137 -21.68 1.51 -4.29
N ASP A 138 -20.91 0.59 -4.85
CA ASP A 138 -20.39 -0.57 -4.16
C ASP A 138 -19.15 -0.18 -3.36
N VAL A 139 -19.23 -0.39 -2.04
CA VAL A 139 -18.19 -0.17 -1.04
C VAL A 139 -17.73 -1.48 -0.39
N GLY A 140 -18.10 -2.64 -0.96
CA GLY A 140 -17.79 -3.96 -0.42
C GLY A 140 -16.29 -4.16 -0.18
N ALA A 141 -15.44 -3.66 -1.07
CA ALA A 141 -13.98 -3.69 -0.87
C ALA A 141 -13.52 -2.92 0.39
N LEU A 142 -14.18 -1.81 0.75
CA LEU A 142 -13.90 -1.07 1.99
C LEU A 142 -14.34 -1.83 3.24
N MET A 143 -15.32 -2.72 3.09
CA MET A 143 -15.86 -3.57 4.15
C MET A 143 -15.14 -4.93 4.27
N GLY A 144 -14.17 -5.21 3.40
CA GLY A 144 -13.48 -6.51 3.33
C GLY A 144 -14.26 -7.59 2.57
N GLU A 145 -15.36 -7.21 1.93
CA GLU A 145 -16.22 -8.04 1.09
C GLU A 145 -16.05 -7.63 -0.38
N ALA A 146 -14.81 -7.67 -0.87
CA ALA A 146 -14.54 -7.33 -2.27
C ALA A 146 -15.25 -8.33 -3.19
N SER A 147 -16.34 -7.89 -3.84
CA SER A 147 -16.94 -8.63 -4.95
C SER A 147 -15.87 -8.89 -6.00
N ALA A 148 -15.84 -10.11 -6.54
CA ALA A 148 -14.90 -10.53 -7.57
C ALA A 148 -14.87 -9.49 -8.70
N PRO A 149 -13.69 -9.22 -9.30
CA PRO A 149 -13.60 -8.28 -10.41
C PRO A 149 -14.59 -8.72 -11.48
N VAL A 150 -15.52 -7.81 -11.81
CA VAL A 150 -16.33 -7.96 -13.02
C VAL A 150 -15.33 -7.98 -14.15
N GLU A 151 -15.16 -9.14 -14.79
CA GLU A 151 -14.35 -9.28 -16.00
C GLU A 151 -14.74 -8.16 -16.96
N GLU A 152 -13.75 -7.40 -17.40
CA GLU A 152 -13.90 -6.58 -18.59
C GLU A 152 -14.28 -7.56 -19.72
N PRO A 153 -15.43 -7.43 -20.39
CA PRO A 153 -15.59 -8.14 -21.64
C PRO A 153 -14.47 -7.61 -22.55
N GLU A 154 -13.54 -8.50 -22.89
CA GLU A 154 -12.56 -8.25 -23.95
C GLU A 154 -13.33 -7.72 -25.17
N GLY A 155 -12.79 -6.67 -25.77
CA GLY A 155 -13.49 -5.90 -26.79
C GLY A 155 -14.05 -6.76 -27.91
N GLU A 156 -15.36 -6.70 -28.08
CA GLU A 156 -15.95 -6.89 -29.39
C GLU A 156 -15.82 -5.55 -30.11
N GLU A 157 -14.79 -5.44 -30.94
CA GLU A 157 -14.79 -4.55 -32.09
C GLU A 157 -16.06 -4.87 -32.88
N GLU A 158 -17.08 -4.00 -32.77
CA GLU A 158 -18.17 -3.93 -33.74
C GLU A 158 -17.53 -3.56 -35.09
N LEU A 159 -17.11 -4.59 -35.83
CA LEU A 159 -16.90 -4.51 -37.26
C LEU A 159 -18.22 -4.08 -37.88
N GLU A 160 -18.23 -2.84 -38.37
CA GLU A 160 -19.25 -2.33 -39.28
C GLU A 160 -19.38 -3.30 -40.46
N GLU A 161 -20.48 -4.06 -40.52
CA GLU A 161 -20.95 -4.64 -41.77
C GLU A 161 -21.48 -3.48 -42.64
N GLU A 162 -20.59 -2.85 -43.39
CA GLU A 162 -20.93 -2.31 -44.70
C GLU A 162 -21.11 -3.50 -45.66
N GLU A 163 -22.35 -3.87 -45.96
CA GLU A 163 -22.68 -4.47 -47.26
C GLU A 163 -23.90 -3.76 -47.86
N GLU A 164 -23.74 -3.43 -49.15
CA GLU A 164 -24.66 -2.73 -50.07
C GLU A 164 -26.08 -3.32 -50.17
#